data_AF-A0A7X7HAK3-F1
#
_entry.id   AF-A0A7X7HAK3-F1
#
_cell.length_a   1.000
_cell.length_b   1.000
_cell.length_c   1.000
_cell.angle_alpha   90.00
_cell.angle_beta   90.00
_cell.angle_gamma   90.00
#
_symmetry.space_group_name_H-M   'P 1'
#
loop_
_entity.id
_entity.type
_entity.pdbx_description
1 polymer ?
#
loop_
_entity_poly.entity_id
_entity_poly.type
_entity_poly.pdbx_seq_one_letter_code
_entity_poly.pdbx_strand_id
1 'polypeptide(L)'
;MNYYLGLDIGIGSIGWAIMNLDKLRLEDFGVRLFDTGEDQRKNERYSQQRRRYRGIRRLYRRRSHRKQRLKNYLGLIGFITENELNTYYDNNENNVIK
;
A
#
# COMPACT_ATOMS: atom_id res chain seq x y z
N MET A 1 -32.05 29.89 -15.34
CA MET A 1 -32.69 28.58 -15.54
C MET A 1 -32.58 27.84 -14.23
N ASN A 2 -33.72 27.61 -13.57
CA ASN A 2 -33.76 26.78 -12.37
C ASN A 2 -33.69 25.32 -12.81
N TYR A 3 -32.82 24.53 -12.19
CA TYR A 3 -32.67 23.12 -12.53
C TYR A 3 -32.35 22.24 -11.33
N TYR A 4 -32.68 20.96 -11.43
CA TYR A 4 -32.16 19.89 -10.58
C TYR A 4 -31.12 19.07 -11.32
N LEU A 5 -30.04 18.71 -10.60
CA LEU A 5 -29.07 17.72 -11.04
C LEU A 5 -29.32 16.43 -10.28
N GLY A 6 -29.80 15.41 -10.97
CA GLY A 6 -29.88 14.05 -10.45
C GLY A 6 -28.54 13.35 -10.63
N LEU A 7 -28.04 12.69 -9.59
CA LEU A 7 -26.83 11.86 -9.62
C LEU A 7 -27.13 10.49 -9.04
N ASP A 8 -26.86 9.44 -9.81
CA ASP A 8 -26.85 8.05 -9.37
C ASP A 8 -25.41 7.54 -9.35
N ILE A 9 -24.85 7.31 -8.15
CA ILE A 9 -23.41 7.07 -7.96
C ILE A 9 -23.20 5.59 -7.60
N GLY A 10 -22.83 4.81 -8.61
CA GLY A 10 -22.43 3.41 -8.48
C GLY A 10 -20.92 3.25 -8.26
N ILE A 11 -20.50 2.01 -8.03
CA ILE A 11 -19.09 1.67 -7.75
C ILE A 11 -18.14 1.89 -8.95
N GLY A 12 -18.66 1.87 -10.18
CA GLY A 12 -17.92 2.06 -11.43
C GLY A 12 -18.64 2.95 -12.45
N SER A 13 -19.69 3.65 -12.01
CA SER A 13 -20.51 4.50 -12.87
C SER A 13 -21.12 5.66 -12.09
N ILE A 14 -21.33 6.78 -12.79
CA ILE A 14 -22.16 7.89 -12.33
C ILE A 14 -23.19 8.17 -13.42
N GLY A 15 -24.45 7.82 -13.18
CA GLY A 15 -25.57 8.31 -13.96
C GLY A 15 -25.87 9.76 -13.56
N TRP A 16 -26.14 10.62 -14.53
CA TRP A 16 -26.50 12.01 -14.26
C TRP A 16 -27.60 12.50 -15.19
N ALA A 17 -28.40 13.44 -14.70
CA ALA A 17 -29.47 14.06 -15.46
C ALA A 17 -29.73 15.50 -14.99
N ILE A 18 -30.05 16.39 -15.92
CA ILE A 18 -30.40 17.78 -15.65
C ILE A 18 -31.87 18.00 -15.99
N MET A 19 -32.64 18.42 -14.98
CA MET A 19 -34.07 18.73 -15.11
C MET A 19 -34.28 20.23 -15.00
N ASN A 20 -34.79 20.88 -16.05
CA ASN A 20 -35.22 22.27 -16.01
C ASN A 20 -36.58 22.38 -15.33
N LEU A 21 -36.63 23.14 -14.24
CA LEU A 21 -37.83 23.30 -13.40
C LEU A 21 -38.78 24.35 -13.95
N ASP A 22 -38.26 25.36 -14.65
CA ASP A 22 -39.07 26.42 -15.26
C ASP A 22 -39.90 25.85 -16.43
N LYS A 23 -39.39 24.83 -17.11
CA LYS A 23 -40.02 24.18 -18.27
C LYS A 23 -40.51 22.75 -18.03
N LEU A 24 -40.28 22.20 -16.83
CA LEU A 24 -40.51 20.79 -16.48
C LEU A 24 -39.96 19.83 -17.55
N ARG A 25 -38.73 20.08 -18.00
CA ARG A 25 -38.11 19.39 -19.15
C ARG A 25 -36.77 18.79 -18.78
N LEU A 26 -36.50 17.57 -19.25
CA LEU A 26 -35.16 16.99 -19.22
C LEU A 26 -34.27 17.69 -20.24
N GLU A 27 -33.24 18.39 -19.78
CA GLU A 27 -32.32 19.13 -20.66
C GLU A 27 -31.20 18.23 -21.18
N ASP A 28 -30.65 17.38 -20.32
CA ASP A 28 -29.55 16.49 -20.67
C ASP A 28 -29.47 15.32 -19.69
N PHE A 29 -28.84 14.24 -20.12
CA PHE A 29 -28.57 13.06 -19.30
C PHE A 29 -27.44 12.23 -19.87
N GLY A 30 -26.78 11.47 -19.01
CA GLY A 30 -25.73 10.55 -19.44
C GLY A 30 -25.24 9.65 -18.33
N VAL A 31 -24.24 8.83 -18.69
CA VAL A 31 -23.55 7.96 -17.74
C VAL A 31 -22.06 8.13 -17.94
N ARG A 32 -21.35 8.38 -16.84
CA ARG A 32 -19.89 8.35 -16.80
C ARG A 32 -19.44 7.02 -16.22
N LEU A 33 -18.78 6.20 -17.02
CA LEU A 33 -18.12 4.97 -16.56
C LEU A 33 -16.67 5.27 -16.12
N PHE A 34 -16.18 4.52 -15.13
CA PHE A 34 -14.79 4.58 -14.66
C PHE A 34 -14.35 3.24 -14.08
N ASP A 35 -13.03 3.01 -14.10
CA ASP A 35 -12.45 1.81 -13.51
C ASP A 35 -12.64 1.79 -12.00
N THR A 36 -13.15 0.69 -11.48
CA THR A 36 -13.31 0.49 -10.04
C THR A 36 -11.93 0.39 -9.38
N GLY A 37 -11.83 0.80 -8.11
CA GLY A 37 -10.60 0.66 -7.32
C GLY A 37 -10.23 -0.79 -6.94
N GLU A 38 -10.93 -1.77 -7.51
CA GLU A 38 -10.86 -3.20 -7.21
C GLU A 38 -10.20 -3.95 -8.37
N ASP A 39 -9.25 -4.83 -8.03
CA ASP A 39 -8.64 -5.73 -9.00
C ASP A 39 -9.64 -6.85 -9.31
N GLN A 40 -10.28 -6.76 -10.49
CA GLN A 40 -11.33 -7.68 -10.95
C GLN A 40 -10.90 -9.16 -10.94
N ARG A 41 -9.58 -9.44 -10.94
CA ARG A 41 -9.06 -10.83 -10.96
C ARG A 41 -8.82 -11.40 -9.57
N LYS A 42 -8.64 -10.55 -8.56
CA LYS A 42 -8.17 -10.97 -7.23
C LYS A 42 -9.12 -10.61 -6.09
N ASN A 43 -10.24 -9.92 -6.36
CA ASN A 43 -11.13 -9.38 -5.33
C ASN A 43 -10.38 -8.57 -4.25
N GLU A 44 -9.25 -7.94 -4.62
CA GLU A 44 -8.46 -7.11 -3.72
C GLU A 44 -8.40 -5.68 -4.24
N ARG A 45 -8.53 -4.70 -3.34
CA ARG A 45 -8.36 -3.29 -3.72
C ARG A 45 -6.90 -2.98 -4.03
N TYR A 46 -6.62 -2.19 -5.07
CA TYR A 46 -5.25 -1.74 -5.39
C TYR A 46 -4.58 -1.01 -4.22
N SER A 47 -5.36 -0.33 -3.38
CA SER A 47 -4.87 0.32 -2.15
C SER A 47 -4.39 -0.68 -1.09
N GLN A 48 -5.03 -1.86 -1.01
CA GLN A 48 -4.63 -2.93 -0.09
C GLN A 48 -3.31 -3.56 -0.53
N GLN A 49 -3.14 -3.85 -1.82
CA GLN A 49 -1.88 -4.37 -2.37
C GLN A 49 -0.72 -3.41 -2.07
N ARG A 50 -0.89 -2.10 -2.35
CA ARG A 50 0.12 -1.06 -2.03
C ARG A 50 0.45 -1.01 -0.54
N ARG A 51 -0.57 -1.13 0.33
CA ARG A 51 -0.40 -1.16 1.78
C ARG A 51 0.44 -2.38 2.21
N ARG A 52 0.16 -3.56 1.67
CA ARG A 52 0.88 -4.81 1.96
C ARG A 52 2.36 -4.71 1.59
N TYR A 53 2.67 -4.30 0.35
CA TYR A 53 4.06 -4.11 -0.09
C TYR A 53 4.81 -3.08 0.77
N ARG A 54 4.15 -1.98 1.15
CA ARG A 54 4.74 -0.98 2.06
C ARG A 54 5.02 -1.56 3.44
N GLY A 55 4.13 -2.41 3.97
CA GLY A 55 4.32 -3.11 5.24
C GLY A 55 5.56 -4.00 5.22
N ILE A 56 5.69 -4.81 4.16
CA ILE A 56 6.83 -5.71 3.96
C ILE A 56 8.15 -4.94 3.90
N ARG A 57 8.24 -3.86 3.10
CA ARG A 57 9.46 -3.03 3.02
C ARG A 57 9.84 -2.43 4.37
N ARG A 58 8.86 -1.94 5.14
CA ARG A 58 9.10 -1.39 6.48
C ARG A 58 9.58 -2.46 7.46
N LEU A 59 9.02 -3.67 7.39
CA LEU A 59 9.43 -4.81 8.22
C LEU A 59 10.89 -5.19 7.96
N TYR A 60 11.26 -5.40 6.69
CA TYR A 60 12.64 -5.76 6.32
C TYR A 60 13.64 -4.67 6.73
N ARG A 61 13.33 -3.39 6.45
CA ARG A 61 14.17 -2.28 6.86
C ARG A 61 14.40 -2.25 8.38
N ARG A 62 13.32 -2.39 9.17
CA ARG A 62 13.40 -2.40 10.65
C ARG A 62 14.19 -3.61 11.16
N ARG A 63 13.99 -4.79 10.58
CA ARG A 63 14.73 -6.01 10.97
C ARG A 63 16.22 -5.86 10.68
N SER A 64 16.58 -5.42 9.48
CA SER A 64 17.97 -5.18 9.09
C SER A 64 18.62 -4.14 10.00
N HIS A 65 17.97 -3.00 10.21
CA HIS A 65 18.48 -1.93 11.08
C HIS A 65 18.68 -2.38 12.53
N ARG A 66 17.75 -3.17 13.09
CA ARG A 66 17.93 -3.74 14.45
C ARG A 66 19.12 -4.69 14.53
N LYS A 67 19.28 -5.58 13.54
CA LYS A 67 20.42 -6.49 13.48
C LYS A 67 21.74 -5.72 13.39
N GLN A 68 21.81 -4.68 12.55
CA GLN A 68 23.01 -3.86 12.43
C GLN A 68 23.37 -3.15 13.74
N ARG A 69 22.39 -2.55 14.42
CA ARG A 69 22.63 -1.90 15.73
C ARG A 69 23.11 -2.89 16.79
N LEU A 70 22.57 -4.11 16.79
CA LEU A 70 23.02 -5.16 17.70
C LEU A 70 24.48 -5.55 17.42
N LYS A 71 24.85 -5.79 16.15
CA LYS A 71 26.23 -6.08 15.76
C LYS A 71 27.20 -4.99 16.22
N ASN A 72 26.87 -3.74 15.92
CA ASN A 72 27.69 -2.59 16.31
C ASN A 72 27.84 -2.50 17.83
N TYR A 73 26.77 -2.77 18.58
CA TYR A 73 26.80 -2.76 20.04
C TYR A 73 27.69 -3.88 20.60
N LEU A 74 27.56 -5.11 20.10
CA LEU A 74 28.38 -6.25 20.53
C LEU A 74 29.87 -6.04 20.24
N GLY A 75 30.21 -5.43 19.11
CA GLY A 75 31.58 -5.02 18.81
C GLY A 75 32.08 -3.92 19.75
N LEU A 76 31.24 -2.94 20.07
CA LEU A 76 31.60 -1.83 20.96
C LEU A 76 31.91 -2.29 22.39
N ILE A 77 31.19 -3.28 22.91
CA ILE A 77 31.46 -3.85 24.24
C ILE A 77 32.58 -4.92 24.24
N GLY A 78 33.20 -5.17 23.07
CA GLY A 78 34.26 -6.18 22.93
C GLY A 78 33.79 -7.62 23.02
N PHE A 79 32.49 -7.88 22.88
CA PHE A 79 31.93 -9.23 22.99
C PHE A 79 32.14 -10.06 21.73
N ILE A 80 32.20 -9.41 20.55
CA ILE A 80 32.45 -10.05 19.25
C ILE A 80 33.40 -9.16 18.44
N THR A 81 34.40 -9.76 17.79
CA THR A 81 35.28 -9.09 16.83
C THR A 81 34.71 -9.11 15.41
N GLU A 82 35.14 -8.17 14.57
CA GLU A 82 34.71 -8.11 13.15
C GLU A 82 35.07 -9.39 12.38
N ASN A 83 36.22 -10.00 12.72
CA ASN A 83 36.67 -11.27 12.14
C ASN A 83 35.75 -12.43 12.49
N GLU A 84 35.40 -12.61 13.78
CA GLU A 84 34.46 -13.65 14.22
C GLU A 84 33.08 -13.49 13.57
N LEU A 85 32.65 -12.24 13.39
CA LEU A 85 31.38 -11.93 12.71
C LEU A 85 31.42 -12.32 11.21
N ASN A 86 32.53 -12.04 10.52
CA ASN A 86 32.71 -12.40 9.12
C ASN A 86 32.75 -13.92 8.94
N THR A 87 33.50 -14.63 9.80
CA THR A 87 33.55 -16.10 9.80
C THR A 87 32.17 -16.73 9.98
N TYR A 88 31.32 -16.18 10.85
CA TYR A 88 29.93 -16.64 11.00
C TYR A 88 29.10 -16.53 9.71
N TYR A 89 29.23 -15.40 8.99
CA TYR A 89 28.49 -15.18 7.76
C TYR A 89 29.01 -16.03 6.59
N ASP A 90 30.32 -16.30 6.56
CA ASP A 90 30.95 -17.09 5.50
C ASP A 90 30.68 -18.59 5.67
N ASN A 91 30.62 -19.09 6.91
CA ASN A 91 30.50 -20.53 7.18
C ASN A 91 29.05 -21.06 7.22
N ASN A 92 28.01 -20.20 7.22
CA ASN A 92 26.60 -20.61 7.46
C ASN A 92 26.39 -21.42 8.76
N GLU A 93 27.37 -21.45 9.66
CA GLU A 93 27.29 -22.14 10.95
C GLU A 93 26.47 -21.28 11.91
N ASN A 94 25.32 -21.78 12.36
CA ASN A 94 24.36 -21.01 13.16
C ASN A 94 24.81 -20.73 14.62
N ASN A 95 26.09 -20.87 14.98
CA ASN A 95 26.58 -20.63 16.34
C ASN A 95 27.93 -19.90 16.35
N VAL A 96 27.98 -18.73 17.01
CA VAL A 96 29.19 -17.93 17.27
C VAL A 96 29.52 -17.84 18.75
N ILE A 97 28.82 -18.60 19.59
CA ILE A 97 29.00 -18.53 21.04
C ILE A 97 29.85 -19.75 21.42
N LYS A 98 31.06 -19.49 21.91
CA LYS A 98 31.89 -20.48 22.61
C LYS A 98 31.22 -20.91 23.91
#